data_AF-A0A6P8B0W3-F1
#
_entry.id   AF-A0A6P8B0W3-F1
#
_cell.length_a   1.000
_cell.length_b   1.000
_cell.length_c   1.000
_cell.angle_alpha   90.00
_cell.angle_beta   90.00
_cell.angle_gamma   90.00
#
_symmetry.space_group_name_H-M   'P 1'
#
loop_
_entity.id
_entity.type
_entity.pdbx_description
1 polymer ?
#
loop_
_entity_poly.entity_id
_entity_poly.type
_entity_poly.pdbx_seq_one_letter_code
_entity_poly.pdbx_strand_id
1 'polypeptide(L)'
;MYTTIKAISLFAAAGLVAAAASSRGLGQNLHVRQGRPNLTIRDTPTSVDSPAVGVTATATADVAAAAATAKTLSPTSNVEGKAFNRILQIYLETTAYENAINNTDCQALINQGILLTNEYGVAAPSQPNYVAPASGDYYGTNSDSFLLVDRNVSTIVDLLEDKNISWGDYNEGLPFTGYDGFEYSNPVEGNYARKHNLLIRFESIFQNPDRLAKIKNLTMFYEDLNNKQLPQWGFVTPNLYNNGHDTNISVSCNWTRSFVEPLLQNTYFNDGKTVIMITWQANGDNPYARNHVAGILLGGAIDKDLVGTKDDAYYNHYSELSSVQANWGLHTLGRWDVGANVWSWVGRKTGDAIRSWNNDIAGDTFESYYWNQSYGGVFSSANTSLHVYPAPNLELVQNGRTVLPAIADAWKGECGSFPSRNADDGGHDWQWRGRHRNSRRFDEAEMACDGEGGDDDNDGADAWDGADHSGDHVGGSNAEANGSCLPDYYRNIIEIPDAAHPPQAFEVPLPLTPPEPIQTPITVYPVDQE
;
A
#
# COMPACT_ATOMS: atom_id res chain seq x y z
N MET A 1 -24.07 -55.69 -5.09
CA MET A 1 -25.21 -55.82 -4.14
C MET A 1 -25.92 -54.46 -4.09
N TYR A 2 -27.23 -54.43 -3.83
CA TYR A 2 -27.92 -53.24 -3.30
C TYR A 2 -27.46 -53.03 -1.83
N THR A 3 -27.69 -51.93 -1.08
CA THR A 3 -28.62 -50.78 -1.12
C THR A 3 -27.95 -49.68 -0.24
N THR A 4 -28.23 -48.36 -0.22
CA THR A 4 -29.41 -47.53 -0.55
C THR A 4 -28.97 -46.08 -0.81
N ILE A 5 -29.73 -45.30 -1.60
CA ILE A 5 -29.63 -43.83 -1.64
C ILE A 5 -30.66 -43.24 -0.66
N LYS A 6 -30.27 -42.27 0.17
CA LYS A 6 -31.21 -41.43 0.96
C LYS A 6 -31.20 -40.00 0.46
N ALA A 7 -32.20 -39.64 -0.34
CA ALA A 7 -32.59 -38.24 -0.51
C ALA A 7 -33.42 -37.80 0.71
N ILE A 8 -33.24 -36.55 1.15
CA ILE A 8 -34.10 -35.90 2.14
C ILE A 8 -34.69 -34.65 1.51
N SER A 9 -35.97 -34.71 1.16
CA SER A 9 -36.72 -33.57 0.65
C SER A 9 -37.19 -32.69 1.81
N LEU A 10 -36.78 -31.42 1.83
CA LEU A 10 -37.28 -30.46 2.82
C LEU A 10 -38.46 -29.67 2.24
N PHE A 11 -39.65 -29.82 2.84
CA PHE A 11 -40.82 -29.01 2.50
C PHE A 11 -40.74 -27.65 3.20
N ALA A 12 -40.58 -26.56 2.45
CA ALA A 12 -40.75 -25.21 2.96
C ALA A 12 -42.24 -24.83 2.99
N ALA A 13 -42.78 -24.54 4.18
CA ALA A 13 -44.14 -24.06 4.34
C ALA A 13 -44.17 -22.53 4.31
N ALA A 14 -44.73 -21.94 3.25
CA ALA A 14 -44.83 -20.49 3.09
C ALA A 14 -45.99 -19.92 3.94
N GLY A 15 -45.66 -19.13 4.97
CA GLY A 15 -46.64 -18.38 5.75
C GLY A 15 -46.82 -16.96 5.21
N LEU A 16 -47.99 -16.65 4.65
CA LEU A 16 -48.36 -15.26 4.32
C LEU A 16 -48.71 -14.49 5.59
N VAL A 17 -48.13 -13.30 5.75
CA VAL A 17 -48.74 -12.21 6.53
C VAL A 17 -48.73 -10.95 5.66
N ALA A 18 -49.91 -10.40 5.39
CA ALA A 18 -50.07 -9.11 4.75
C ALA A 18 -50.69 -8.13 5.76
N ALA A 19 -50.12 -6.93 5.87
CA ALA A 19 -50.67 -5.81 6.62
C ALA A 19 -50.65 -4.57 5.72
N ALA A 20 -51.70 -3.74 5.80
CA ALA A 20 -51.99 -2.73 4.80
C ALA A 20 -51.43 -1.33 5.15
N ALA A 21 -51.38 -0.46 4.14
CA ALA A 21 -50.87 0.90 4.24
C ALA A 21 -51.70 1.83 5.15
N SER A 22 -51.07 2.91 5.60
CA SER A 22 -51.77 4.18 5.79
C SER A 22 -50.93 5.31 5.19
N SER A 23 -51.59 6.29 4.56
CA SER A 23 -50.94 7.39 3.85
C SER A 23 -51.33 8.73 4.45
N ARG A 24 -50.35 9.61 4.68
CA ARG A 24 -50.54 11.06 4.85
C ARG A 24 -49.36 11.80 4.24
N GLY A 25 -49.60 12.47 3.12
CA GLY A 25 -48.71 13.52 2.61
C GLY A 25 -49.24 14.89 3.01
N LEU A 26 -48.34 15.84 3.24
CA LEU A 26 -48.60 17.28 3.23
C LEU A 26 -47.25 17.98 3.02
N GLY A 27 -47.04 18.56 1.85
CA GLY A 27 -45.84 19.35 1.55
C GLY A 27 -46.07 20.84 1.72
N GLN A 28 -45.05 21.59 2.12
CA GLN A 28 -44.99 23.04 1.95
C GLN A 28 -43.59 23.45 1.49
N ASN A 29 -43.54 24.37 0.53
CA ASN A 29 -42.30 25.00 0.08
C ASN A 29 -42.00 26.22 0.96
N LEU A 30 -40.75 26.34 1.45
CA LEU A 30 -40.18 27.62 1.83
C LEU A 30 -38.77 27.78 1.24
N HIS A 31 -38.61 28.76 0.35
CA HIS A 31 -37.32 29.45 0.17
C HIS A 31 -37.23 30.57 1.21
N VAL A 32 -36.03 30.87 1.73
CA VAL A 32 -35.47 32.24 1.78
C VAL A 32 -34.05 32.29 2.38
N ARG A 33 -33.16 32.95 1.63
CA ARG A 33 -31.87 33.59 2.01
C ARG A 33 -30.72 32.79 2.66
N GLN A 34 -29.53 33.06 2.12
CA GLN A 34 -28.23 32.73 2.69
C GLN A 34 -27.92 33.57 3.94
N GLY A 35 -27.17 32.99 4.88
CA GLY A 35 -26.44 33.69 5.94
C GLY A 35 -25.32 32.78 6.45
N ARG A 36 -24.09 33.31 6.60
CA ARG A 36 -22.96 32.55 7.17
C ARG A 36 -23.07 32.52 8.69
N PRO A 37 -23.05 31.36 9.37
CA PRO A 37 -22.87 31.28 10.82
C PRO A 37 -21.37 31.36 11.17
N ASN A 38 -21.03 32.08 12.24
CA ASN A 38 -19.72 31.96 12.88
C ASN A 38 -19.67 30.68 13.74
N LEU A 39 -18.50 30.04 13.81
CA LEU A 39 -18.26 28.94 14.75
C LEU A 39 -18.11 29.47 16.18
N THR A 40 -19.18 29.38 16.97
CA THR A 40 -19.13 29.51 18.43
C THR A 40 -19.21 28.13 19.06
N ILE A 41 -18.14 27.69 19.71
CA ILE A 41 -18.07 26.40 20.42
C ILE A 41 -19.04 26.40 21.61
N ARG A 42 -20.10 25.57 21.55
CA ARG A 42 -20.86 25.10 22.71
C ARG A 42 -21.49 23.72 22.51
N ASP A 43 -21.25 22.88 23.52
CA ASP A 43 -22.17 21.92 24.16
C ASP A 43 -22.87 20.86 23.28
N THR A 44 -22.43 19.62 23.47
CA THR A 44 -22.85 18.38 22.78
C THR A 44 -24.33 18.04 22.92
N PRO A 45 -25.10 17.89 21.82
CA PRO A 45 -26.42 17.26 21.82
C PRO A 45 -26.31 15.74 21.64
N THR A 46 -26.69 14.96 22.66
CA THR A 46 -26.68 13.49 22.60
C THR A 46 -27.93 12.91 21.92
N SER A 47 -27.93 12.84 20.59
CA SER A 47 -28.67 11.80 19.86
C SER A 47 -28.26 11.75 18.37
N VAL A 48 -27.71 10.62 17.93
CA VAL A 48 -27.61 10.25 16.51
C VAL A 48 -28.13 8.82 16.35
N ASP A 49 -29.31 8.68 15.75
CA ASP A 49 -29.75 7.42 15.13
C ASP A 49 -28.96 7.22 13.82
N SER A 50 -27.66 6.95 13.96
CA SER A 50 -26.88 6.32 12.90
C SER A 50 -27.03 4.81 13.05
N PRO A 51 -27.32 4.05 11.98
CA PRO A 51 -27.31 2.59 12.06
C PRO A 51 -25.88 2.12 12.40
N ALA A 52 -25.69 1.63 13.62
CA ALA A 52 -24.39 1.20 14.10
C ALA A 52 -23.95 -0.07 13.35
N VAL A 53 -23.07 0.09 12.36
CA VAL A 53 -22.31 -1.02 11.77
C VAL A 53 -21.20 -1.39 12.76
N GLY A 54 -21.56 -2.20 13.75
CA GLY A 54 -20.65 -2.76 14.74
C GLY A 54 -20.87 -4.26 14.85
N VAL A 55 -19.97 -5.05 14.25
CA VAL A 55 -20.08 -6.52 14.20
C VAL A 55 -18.84 -7.16 14.83
N THR A 56 -18.50 -6.73 16.04
CA THR A 56 -17.60 -7.46 16.96
C THR A 56 -18.26 -8.73 17.50
N ALA A 57 -18.71 -9.61 16.60
CA ALA A 57 -19.44 -10.83 16.87
C ALA A 57 -18.48 -11.97 17.24
N THR A 58 -18.19 -12.11 18.53
CA THR A 58 -17.38 -13.22 19.08
C THR A 58 -18.21 -14.42 19.52
N ALA A 59 -19.54 -14.31 19.58
CA ALA A 59 -20.44 -15.44 19.84
C ALA A 59 -20.94 -16.05 18.52
N THR A 60 -20.90 -17.38 18.41
CA THR A 60 -21.28 -18.12 17.19
C THR A 60 -22.73 -17.86 16.73
N ALA A 61 -23.64 -17.54 17.66
CA ALA A 61 -25.01 -17.18 17.34
C ALA A 61 -25.12 -15.83 16.60
N ASP A 62 -24.31 -14.83 16.98
CA ASP A 62 -24.31 -13.52 16.36
C ASP A 62 -23.69 -13.57 14.97
N VAL A 63 -22.61 -14.35 14.80
CA VAL A 63 -22.00 -14.65 13.50
C VAL A 63 -23.01 -15.32 12.57
N ALA A 64 -23.78 -16.30 13.05
CA ALA A 64 -24.82 -16.95 12.26
C ALA A 64 -26.01 -16.03 11.92
N ALA A 65 -26.39 -15.12 12.82
CA ALA A 65 -27.43 -14.12 12.57
C ALA A 65 -27.00 -13.08 11.54
N ALA A 66 -25.75 -12.60 11.61
CA ALA A 66 -25.17 -11.72 10.59
C ALA A 66 -25.10 -12.41 9.23
N ALA A 67 -24.57 -13.64 9.17
CA ALA A 67 -24.48 -14.46 7.97
C ALA A 67 -25.83 -14.62 7.24
N ALA A 68 -26.92 -14.82 7.99
CA ALA A 68 -28.27 -14.96 7.43
C ALA A 68 -28.83 -13.68 6.77
N THR A 69 -28.16 -12.53 6.91
CA THR A 69 -28.54 -11.25 6.30
C THR A 69 -27.43 -10.61 5.46
N ALA A 70 -26.27 -11.28 5.35
CA ALA A 70 -25.11 -10.78 4.64
C ALA A 70 -25.40 -10.56 3.15
N LYS A 71 -25.04 -9.39 2.63
CA LYS A 71 -25.16 -9.07 1.20
C LYS A 71 -23.94 -9.63 0.47
N THR A 72 -24.16 -10.45 -0.55
CA THR A 72 -23.12 -10.90 -1.48
C THR A 72 -23.32 -10.27 -2.85
N LEU A 73 -22.24 -9.78 -3.45
CA LEU A 73 -22.19 -9.27 -4.82
C LEU A 73 -21.08 -9.94 -5.63
N SER A 74 -21.43 -10.29 -6.87
CA SER A 74 -20.50 -10.81 -7.88
C SER A 74 -20.63 -9.97 -9.15
N PRO A 75 -20.09 -8.73 -9.12
CA PRO A 75 -20.11 -7.85 -10.29
C PRO A 75 -19.22 -8.44 -11.40
N THR A 76 -19.65 -8.27 -12.64
CA THR A 76 -18.85 -8.58 -13.82
C THR A 76 -18.59 -7.34 -14.66
N SER A 77 -17.51 -7.37 -15.43
CA SER A 77 -17.11 -6.33 -16.37
C SER A 77 -16.30 -6.96 -17.51
N ASN A 78 -16.06 -6.21 -18.59
CA ASN A 78 -15.27 -6.67 -19.73
C ASN A 78 -14.43 -5.51 -20.31
N VAL A 79 -13.60 -4.92 -19.45
CA VAL A 79 -12.61 -3.88 -19.79
C VAL A 79 -11.35 -4.56 -20.32
N GLU A 80 -11.03 -4.37 -21.60
CA GLU A 80 -9.82 -4.96 -22.19
C GLU A 80 -8.56 -4.33 -21.57
N GLY A 81 -7.61 -5.18 -21.18
CA GLY A 81 -6.29 -4.77 -20.70
C GLY A 81 -5.20 -5.03 -21.74
N LYS A 82 -4.09 -4.29 -21.64
CA LYS A 82 -2.97 -4.36 -22.60
C LYS A 82 -2.24 -5.71 -22.59
N ALA A 83 -2.19 -6.38 -21.43
CA ALA A 83 -1.55 -7.68 -21.24
C ALA A 83 -2.57 -8.79 -20.91
N PHE A 84 -3.53 -8.52 -20.03
CA PHE A 84 -4.55 -9.46 -19.58
C PHE A 84 -5.91 -8.78 -19.36
N ASN A 85 -7.01 -9.52 -19.55
CA ASN A 85 -8.38 -9.08 -19.23
C ASN A 85 -8.85 -9.59 -17.86
N ARG A 86 -8.13 -10.51 -17.22
CA ARG A 86 -8.39 -10.91 -15.83
C ARG A 86 -7.08 -11.23 -15.11
N ILE A 87 -7.01 -10.87 -13.83
CA ILE A 87 -5.98 -11.34 -12.90
C ILE A 87 -6.62 -12.01 -11.68
N LEU A 88 -6.02 -13.10 -11.22
CA LEU A 88 -6.24 -13.69 -9.91
C LEU A 88 -4.93 -13.65 -9.12
N GLN A 89 -4.86 -12.86 -8.06
CA GLN A 89 -3.71 -12.77 -7.16
C GLN A 89 -3.93 -13.71 -5.97
N ILE A 90 -2.96 -14.53 -5.63
CA ILE A 90 -3.03 -15.55 -4.57
C ILE A 90 -1.87 -15.30 -3.62
N TYR A 91 -2.17 -14.96 -2.36
CA TYR A 91 -1.16 -14.75 -1.32
C TYR A 91 -1.05 -15.97 -0.42
N LEU A 92 0.14 -16.53 -0.37
CA LEU A 92 0.58 -17.50 0.61
C LEU A 92 1.34 -16.78 1.73
N GLU A 93 1.58 -17.47 2.84
CA GLU A 93 2.13 -16.83 4.05
C GLU A 93 3.67 -16.80 4.05
N THR A 94 4.33 -17.09 5.16
CA THR A 94 5.78 -16.93 5.30
C THR A 94 6.56 -18.05 4.62
N THR A 95 7.47 -17.74 3.70
CA THR A 95 8.41 -18.70 3.05
C THR A 95 9.52 -17.93 2.32
N ALA A 96 10.78 -18.30 2.55
CA ALA A 96 11.92 -17.79 1.77
C ALA A 96 11.90 -18.28 0.31
N TYR A 97 12.40 -17.45 -0.62
CA TYR A 97 12.56 -17.78 -2.04
C TYR A 97 13.20 -19.16 -2.28
N GLU A 98 14.29 -19.50 -1.58
CA GLU A 98 14.98 -20.78 -1.72
C GLU A 98 14.08 -21.97 -1.39
N ASN A 99 13.19 -21.83 -0.41
CA ASN A 99 12.26 -22.89 -0.03
C ASN A 99 11.19 -23.08 -1.12
N ALA A 100 10.64 -21.98 -1.65
CA ALA A 100 9.67 -21.99 -2.75
C ALA A 100 10.22 -22.69 -4.01
N ILE A 101 11.42 -22.35 -4.47
CA ILE A 101 12.00 -22.93 -5.69
C ILE A 101 12.48 -24.38 -5.53
N ASN A 102 12.71 -24.86 -4.30
CA ASN A 102 13.11 -26.25 -4.02
C ASN A 102 11.93 -27.19 -3.71
N ASN A 103 10.72 -26.67 -3.52
CA ASN A 103 9.54 -27.49 -3.28
C ASN A 103 8.95 -28.04 -4.60
N THR A 104 8.81 -29.36 -4.71
CA THR A 104 8.32 -30.05 -5.93
C THR A 104 6.94 -29.59 -6.38
N ASP A 105 6.03 -29.27 -5.46
CA ASP A 105 4.68 -28.83 -5.81
C ASP A 105 4.68 -27.38 -6.31
N CYS A 106 5.48 -26.49 -5.70
CA CYS A 106 5.66 -25.15 -6.24
C CYS A 106 6.43 -25.15 -7.58
N GLN A 107 7.42 -26.05 -7.76
CA GLN A 107 8.06 -26.28 -9.06
C GLN A 107 7.06 -26.67 -10.15
N ALA A 108 6.00 -27.42 -9.84
CA ALA A 108 4.98 -27.79 -10.82
C ALA A 108 4.20 -26.57 -11.36
N LEU A 109 4.07 -25.48 -10.58
CA LEU A 109 3.45 -24.22 -11.01
C LEU A 109 4.47 -23.28 -11.66
N ILE A 110 5.69 -23.20 -11.12
CA ILE A 110 6.82 -22.45 -11.72
C ILE A 110 7.07 -22.89 -13.17
N ASN A 111 7.09 -24.20 -13.43
CA ASN A 111 7.30 -24.76 -14.78
C ASN A 111 6.12 -24.50 -15.75
N GLN A 112 5.03 -23.87 -15.30
CA GLN A 112 3.87 -23.47 -16.12
C GLN A 112 3.77 -21.94 -16.31
N GLY A 113 4.74 -21.16 -15.83
CA GLY A 113 4.71 -19.69 -15.87
C GLY A 113 6.09 -19.03 -15.93
N ILE A 114 6.14 -17.77 -15.52
CA ILE A 114 7.36 -17.00 -15.29
C ILE A 114 7.64 -17.00 -13.79
N LEU A 115 8.86 -17.39 -13.38
CA LEU A 115 9.34 -17.21 -12.01
C LEU A 115 9.91 -15.80 -11.85
N LEU A 116 9.34 -15.02 -10.94
CA LEU A 116 9.89 -13.75 -10.48
C LEU A 116 10.95 -14.09 -9.41
N THR A 117 12.23 -13.85 -9.71
CA THR A 117 13.35 -14.35 -8.89
C THR A 117 13.88 -13.35 -7.87
N ASN A 118 13.43 -12.10 -7.96
CA ASN A 118 13.97 -10.95 -7.25
C ASN A 118 12.83 -10.09 -6.69
N GLU A 119 11.85 -10.77 -6.09
CA GLU A 119 10.64 -10.20 -5.47
C GLU A 119 10.74 -10.22 -3.94
N TYR A 120 10.25 -9.16 -3.29
CA TYR A 120 10.38 -8.99 -1.84
C TYR A 120 9.07 -8.57 -1.18
N GLY A 121 8.89 -8.98 0.08
CA GLY A 121 7.96 -8.29 0.98
C GLY A 121 8.41 -6.84 1.25
N VAL A 122 7.59 -6.07 1.96
CA VAL A 122 7.84 -4.63 2.23
C VAL A 122 8.14 -4.33 3.70
N ALA A 123 7.76 -5.21 4.63
CA ALA A 123 8.06 -5.14 6.06
C ALA A 123 7.80 -6.50 6.75
N ALA A 124 8.03 -6.57 8.06
CA ALA A 124 7.47 -7.59 8.95
C ALA A 124 6.58 -6.92 10.03
N PRO A 125 5.57 -7.60 10.63
CA PRO A 125 5.13 -9.00 10.47
C PRO A 125 4.23 -9.19 9.22
N SER A 126 3.19 -10.02 9.27
CA SER A 126 2.37 -10.33 8.08
C SER A 126 1.60 -9.13 7.54
N GLN A 127 0.96 -8.37 8.44
CA GLN A 127 -0.06 -7.39 8.07
C GLN A 127 0.37 -6.30 7.07
N PRO A 128 1.57 -5.68 7.16
CA PRO A 128 2.02 -4.63 6.23
C PRO A 128 2.04 -5.07 4.77
N ASN A 129 2.42 -6.33 4.51
CA ASN A 129 2.52 -6.91 3.17
C ASN A 129 1.14 -7.09 2.52
N TYR A 130 0.05 -7.03 3.29
CA TYR A 130 -1.33 -6.94 2.78
C TYR A 130 -1.88 -5.50 2.74
N VAL A 131 -1.24 -4.51 3.39
CA VAL A 131 -1.64 -3.08 3.32
C VAL A 131 -1.01 -2.44 2.06
N ALA A 132 0.28 -2.66 1.84
CA ALA A 132 1.05 -2.12 0.71
C ALA A 132 0.47 -2.38 -0.69
N PRO A 133 0.19 -3.63 -1.13
CA PRO A 133 -0.43 -3.90 -2.43
C PRO A 133 -1.86 -3.36 -2.55
N ALA A 134 -2.55 -3.17 -1.41
CA ALA A 134 -3.91 -2.65 -1.38
C ALA A 134 -3.98 -1.13 -1.53
N SER A 135 -3.02 -0.38 -0.96
CA SER A 135 -3.08 1.08 -0.83
C SER A 135 -1.80 1.84 -1.18
N GLY A 136 -0.80 1.17 -1.78
CA GLY A 136 0.43 1.78 -2.28
C GLY A 136 1.40 2.26 -1.19
N ASP A 137 1.14 1.94 0.07
CA ASP A 137 1.93 2.25 1.27
C ASP A 137 1.39 1.38 2.43
N TYR A 138 2.18 1.13 3.48
CA TYR A 138 1.77 0.40 4.69
C TYR A 138 1.68 1.27 5.96
N TYR A 139 1.91 2.59 5.86
CA TYR A 139 1.64 3.60 6.90
C TYR A 139 2.35 3.37 8.25
N GLY A 140 3.49 2.68 8.23
CA GLY A 140 4.23 2.30 9.43
C GLY A 140 3.52 1.27 10.31
N THR A 141 2.66 0.42 9.72
CA THR A 141 2.11 -0.77 10.37
C THR A 141 3.26 -1.71 10.75
N ASN A 142 3.37 -2.07 12.04
CA ASN A 142 4.45 -2.93 12.56
C ASN A 142 3.96 -4.09 13.44
N SER A 143 2.67 -4.43 13.37
CA SER A 143 2.06 -5.49 14.16
C SER A 143 0.93 -6.19 13.40
N ASP A 144 0.57 -7.39 13.84
CA ASP A 144 -0.57 -8.17 13.34
C ASP A 144 -1.90 -7.85 14.08
N SER A 145 -1.95 -6.71 14.78
CA SER A 145 -3.07 -6.28 15.63
C SER A 145 -4.37 -6.03 14.84
N PHE A 146 -5.49 -5.78 15.54
CA PHE A 146 -6.69 -5.29 14.86
C PHE A 146 -6.41 -3.90 14.26
N LEU A 147 -6.38 -3.84 12.93
CA LEU A 147 -6.11 -2.62 12.17
C LEU A 147 -7.38 -2.08 11.50
N LEU A 148 -7.47 -0.76 11.51
CA LEU A 148 -8.44 0.05 10.79
C LEU A 148 -7.69 1.20 10.11
N VAL A 149 -7.90 1.38 8.81
CA VAL A 149 -7.27 2.43 8.00
C VAL A 149 -8.35 3.44 7.59
N ASP A 150 -8.13 4.71 7.88
CA ASP A 150 -9.11 5.79 7.79
C ASP A 150 -9.68 5.98 6.37
N ARG A 151 -10.92 6.46 6.30
CA ARG A 151 -11.73 6.54 5.08
C ARG A 151 -11.17 7.45 3.97
N ASN A 152 -10.26 8.37 4.30
CA ASN A 152 -9.56 9.22 3.32
C ASN A 152 -8.40 8.49 2.62
N VAL A 153 -7.99 7.31 3.09
CA VAL A 153 -7.01 6.45 2.42
C VAL A 153 -7.68 5.67 1.30
N SER A 154 -7.27 5.99 0.07
CA SER A 154 -7.68 5.30 -1.15
C SER A 154 -6.85 4.04 -1.40
N THR A 155 -7.44 3.14 -2.16
CA THR A 155 -6.99 1.78 -2.41
C THR A 155 -7.05 1.44 -3.90
N ILE A 156 -6.52 0.28 -4.29
CA ILE A 156 -6.68 -0.31 -5.62
C ILE A 156 -8.16 -0.37 -6.07
N VAL A 157 -9.10 -0.54 -5.14
CA VAL A 157 -10.54 -0.53 -5.42
C VAL A 157 -11.02 0.79 -6.00
N ASP A 158 -10.50 1.92 -5.54
CA ASP A 158 -10.89 3.25 -6.05
C ASP A 158 -10.41 3.45 -7.50
N LEU A 159 -9.25 2.87 -7.85
CA LEU A 159 -8.69 2.86 -9.20
C LEU A 159 -9.43 1.90 -10.15
N LEU A 160 -9.84 0.74 -9.65
CA LEU A 160 -10.62 -0.25 -10.41
C LEU A 160 -12.04 0.27 -10.68
N GLU A 161 -12.69 0.91 -9.69
CA GLU A 161 -14.03 1.46 -9.83
C GLU A 161 -14.08 2.69 -10.76
N ASP A 162 -13.05 3.53 -10.80
CA ASP A 162 -12.90 4.61 -11.81
C ASP A 162 -12.97 4.09 -13.26
N LYS A 163 -12.34 2.94 -13.54
CA LYS A 163 -12.40 2.29 -14.86
C LYS A 163 -13.55 1.27 -15.01
N ASN A 164 -14.48 1.19 -14.05
CA ASN A 164 -15.59 0.23 -14.02
C ASN A 164 -15.14 -1.24 -14.11
N ILE A 165 -13.96 -1.55 -13.58
CA ILE A 165 -13.41 -2.91 -13.50
C ILE A 165 -13.99 -3.59 -12.26
N SER A 166 -14.67 -4.72 -12.49
CA SER A 166 -15.25 -5.54 -11.43
C SER A 166 -14.17 -6.28 -10.65
N TRP A 167 -14.37 -6.34 -9.34
CA TRP A 167 -13.37 -6.82 -8.40
C TRP A 167 -14.01 -7.69 -7.29
N GLY A 168 -13.22 -8.58 -6.69
CA GLY A 168 -13.62 -9.37 -5.52
C GLY A 168 -12.42 -9.90 -4.72
N ASP A 169 -12.62 -10.09 -3.42
CA ASP A 169 -11.60 -10.55 -2.47
C ASP A 169 -12.12 -11.82 -1.78
N TYR A 170 -11.46 -12.95 -1.98
CA TYR A 170 -11.97 -14.29 -1.67
C TYR A 170 -11.12 -14.97 -0.59
N ASN A 171 -11.69 -15.10 0.60
CA ASN A 171 -10.98 -15.55 1.80
C ASN A 171 -11.51 -16.92 2.23
N GLU A 172 -10.66 -17.93 2.25
CA GLU A 172 -11.02 -19.28 2.71
C GLU A 172 -11.31 -19.27 4.22
N GLY A 173 -12.36 -19.96 4.66
CA GLY A 173 -12.74 -20.00 6.08
C GLY A 173 -13.53 -18.78 6.60
N LEU A 174 -13.63 -17.69 5.84
CA LEU A 174 -14.40 -16.50 6.21
C LEU A 174 -15.88 -16.86 6.51
N PRO A 175 -16.45 -16.58 7.70
CA PRO A 175 -17.75 -17.14 8.08
C PRO A 175 -18.93 -16.69 7.23
N PHE A 176 -18.87 -15.47 6.67
CA PHE A 176 -19.84 -14.92 5.73
C PHE A 176 -19.25 -13.72 4.97
N THR A 177 -19.87 -13.34 3.86
CA THR A 177 -19.45 -12.18 3.06
C THR A 177 -19.47 -10.88 3.88
N GLY A 178 -18.33 -10.21 4.00
CA GLY A 178 -18.20 -8.98 4.76
C GLY A 178 -18.01 -9.18 6.27
N TYR A 179 -17.55 -10.35 6.73
CA TYR A 179 -17.13 -10.52 8.11
C TYR A 179 -15.88 -9.67 8.44
N ASP A 180 -16.03 -8.77 9.39
CA ASP A 180 -15.05 -7.77 9.84
C ASP A 180 -14.33 -8.16 11.15
N GLY A 181 -14.80 -9.20 11.86
CA GLY A 181 -14.18 -9.69 13.09
C GLY A 181 -12.72 -10.15 12.92
N PHE A 182 -11.98 -10.15 14.03
CA PHE A 182 -10.52 -10.33 14.02
C PHE A 182 -10.06 -11.73 13.54
N GLU A 183 -10.71 -12.78 14.02
CA GLU A 183 -10.45 -14.18 13.66
C GLU A 183 -11.75 -14.98 13.71
N TYR A 184 -11.82 -16.06 12.94
CA TYR A 184 -12.93 -17.03 13.05
C TYR A 184 -12.43 -18.46 12.88
N SER A 185 -12.68 -19.30 13.89
CA SER A 185 -12.40 -20.74 13.80
C SER A 185 -13.53 -21.45 13.07
N ASN A 186 -13.32 -21.69 11.77
CA ASN A 186 -14.28 -22.37 10.91
C ASN A 186 -14.05 -23.90 10.97
N PRO A 187 -14.99 -24.69 11.53
CA PRO A 187 -14.83 -26.13 11.69
C PRO A 187 -15.07 -26.94 10.41
N VAL A 188 -15.44 -26.28 9.30
CA VAL A 188 -15.68 -26.91 7.99
C VAL A 188 -14.49 -26.66 7.05
N GLU A 189 -13.99 -25.42 7.02
CA GLU A 189 -13.00 -24.97 6.03
C GLU A 189 -11.59 -24.74 6.59
N GLY A 190 -11.43 -24.44 7.89
CA GLY A 190 -10.15 -24.01 8.48
C GLY A 190 -10.15 -22.53 8.92
N ASN A 191 -9.28 -22.18 9.88
CA ASN A 191 -9.34 -20.89 10.58
C ASN A 191 -9.05 -19.68 9.67
N TYR A 192 -9.89 -18.64 9.76
CA TYR A 192 -9.70 -17.34 9.11
C TYR A 192 -9.10 -16.31 10.08
N ALA A 193 -8.23 -15.42 9.57
CA ALA A 193 -7.70 -14.28 10.30
C ALA A 193 -7.74 -12.98 9.47
N ARG A 194 -8.26 -11.90 10.07
CA ARG A 194 -8.38 -10.56 9.47
C ARG A 194 -7.05 -10.00 8.98
N LYS A 195 -5.93 -10.38 9.59
CA LYS A 195 -4.59 -9.91 9.20
C LYS A 195 -4.18 -10.29 7.77
N HIS A 196 -4.75 -11.36 7.22
CA HIS A 196 -4.46 -11.87 5.86
C HIS A 196 -5.51 -11.48 4.81
N ASN A 197 -6.61 -10.83 5.22
CA ASN A 197 -7.62 -10.30 4.31
C ASN A 197 -7.11 -8.96 3.73
N LEU A 198 -7.15 -8.79 2.41
CA LEU A 198 -6.54 -7.62 1.77
C LEU A 198 -7.30 -6.32 2.05
N LEU A 199 -8.63 -6.33 1.96
CA LEU A 199 -9.42 -5.10 1.86
C LEU A 199 -10.27 -4.76 3.09
N ILE A 200 -10.59 -5.72 3.97
CA ILE A 200 -11.52 -5.50 5.11
C ILE A 200 -10.99 -4.50 6.18
N ARG A 201 -9.69 -4.16 6.12
CA ARG A 201 -9.04 -3.21 7.03
C ARG A 201 -9.30 -1.73 6.73
N PHE A 202 -9.74 -1.39 5.52
CA PHE A 202 -9.95 0.01 5.13
C PHE A 202 -11.39 0.46 5.36
N GLU A 203 -11.60 1.61 6.00
CA GLU A 203 -12.93 2.22 6.18
C GLU A 203 -13.62 2.53 4.84
N SER A 204 -12.83 2.90 3.82
CA SER A 204 -13.28 3.10 2.44
C SER A 204 -13.83 1.82 1.78
N ILE A 205 -13.62 0.65 2.39
CA ILE A 205 -14.20 -0.64 2.03
C ILE A 205 -15.33 -1.03 3.00
N PHE A 206 -15.05 -1.20 4.30
CA PHE A 206 -16.04 -1.82 5.20
C PHE A 206 -17.24 -0.92 5.54
N GLN A 207 -17.08 0.41 5.55
CA GLN A 207 -18.20 1.34 5.72
C GLN A 207 -19.05 1.51 4.45
N ASN A 208 -18.68 0.86 3.35
CA ASN A 208 -19.42 0.89 2.09
C ASN A 208 -20.08 -0.49 1.85
N PRO A 209 -21.41 -0.63 2.03
CA PRO A 209 -22.10 -1.92 1.91
C PRO A 209 -21.93 -2.63 0.56
N ASP A 210 -21.67 -1.89 -0.53
CA ASP A 210 -21.46 -2.47 -1.86
C ASP A 210 -20.02 -2.93 -2.10
N ARG A 211 -19.05 -2.37 -1.37
CA ARG A 211 -17.66 -2.85 -1.36
C ARG A 211 -17.48 -4.00 -0.38
N LEU A 212 -18.05 -3.87 0.82
CA LEU A 212 -18.10 -4.94 1.83
C LEU A 212 -18.72 -6.25 1.28
N ALA A 213 -19.78 -6.12 0.46
CA ALA A 213 -20.45 -7.26 -0.18
C ALA A 213 -19.60 -8.01 -1.23
N LYS A 214 -18.37 -7.57 -1.52
CA LYS A 214 -17.41 -8.23 -2.43
C LYS A 214 -16.28 -8.95 -1.67
N ILE A 215 -16.21 -8.82 -0.34
CA ILE A 215 -15.27 -9.52 0.55
C ILE A 215 -15.88 -10.87 0.93
N LYS A 216 -15.64 -11.88 0.11
CA LYS A 216 -16.39 -13.15 0.07
C LYS A 216 -15.62 -14.30 0.69
N ASN A 217 -16.34 -15.33 1.11
CA ASN A 217 -15.75 -16.65 1.39
C ASN A 217 -15.28 -17.31 0.08
N LEU A 218 -14.17 -18.07 0.10
CA LEU A 218 -13.63 -18.74 -1.09
C LEU A 218 -14.61 -19.73 -1.77
N THR A 219 -15.57 -20.32 -1.04
CA THR A 219 -16.65 -21.13 -1.65
C THR A 219 -17.41 -20.34 -2.73
N MET A 220 -17.60 -19.03 -2.55
CA MET A 220 -18.26 -18.15 -3.52
C MET A 220 -17.46 -17.98 -4.81
N PHE A 221 -16.13 -18.17 -4.79
CA PHE A 221 -15.32 -18.18 -6.02
C PHE A 221 -15.73 -19.33 -6.95
N TYR A 222 -16.04 -20.51 -6.39
CA TYR A 222 -16.52 -21.63 -7.18
C TYR A 222 -17.96 -21.42 -7.68
N GLU A 223 -18.82 -20.74 -6.92
CA GLU A 223 -20.14 -20.32 -7.42
C GLU A 223 -20.00 -19.33 -8.58
N ASP A 224 -19.17 -18.30 -8.43
CA ASP A 224 -18.88 -17.32 -9.47
C ASP A 224 -18.26 -17.97 -10.73
N LEU A 225 -17.32 -18.91 -10.56
CA LEU A 225 -16.71 -19.68 -11.64
C LEU A 225 -17.76 -20.49 -12.43
N ASN A 226 -18.67 -21.17 -11.71
CA ASN A 226 -19.73 -21.99 -12.32
C ASN A 226 -20.80 -21.13 -13.00
N ASN A 227 -21.19 -20.01 -12.38
CA ASN A 227 -22.20 -19.07 -12.89
C ASN A 227 -21.66 -18.14 -13.99
N LYS A 228 -20.35 -18.17 -14.24
CA LYS A 228 -19.62 -17.26 -15.14
C LYS A 228 -19.68 -15.78 -14.71
N GLN A 229 -19.59 -15.57 -13.41
CA GLN A 229 -19.67 -14.29 -12.72
C GLN A 229 -18.37 -13.89 -12.00
N LEU A 230 -17.22 -14.46 -12.40
CA LEU A 230 -15.93 -14.03 -11.84
C LEU A 230 -15.60 -12.58 -12.24
N PRO A 231 -15.00 -11.80 -11.32
CA PRO A 231 -14.52 -10.46 -11.60
C PRO A 231 -13.35 -10.46 -12.60
N GLN A 232 -12.92 -9.26 -13.00
CA GLN A 232 -11.69 -9.07 -13.76
C GLN A 232 -10.46 -8.94 -12.85
N TRP A 233 -10.61 -8.40 -11.65
CA TRP A 233 -9.57 -8.45 -10.63
C TRP A 233 -10.05 -9.32 -9.45
N GLY A 234 -9.32 -10.36 -9.12
CA GLY A 234 -9.59 -11.22 -7.97
C GLY A 234 -8.39 -11.29 -7.04
N PHE A 235 -8.62 -11.20 -5.74
CA PHE A 235 -7.64 -11.56 -4.71
C PHE A 235 -8.10 -12.82 -3.98
N VAL A 236 -7.15 -13.69 -3.59
CA VAL A 236 -7.41 -14.95 -2.88
C VAL A 236 -6.45 -15.11 -1.72
N THR A 237 -7.03 -15.30 -0.52
CA THR A 237 -6.31 -15.64 0.71
C THR A 237 -6.77 -17.05 1.17
N PRO A 238 -5.87 -18.04 1.27
CA PRO A 238 -6.16 -19.33 1.91
C PRO A 238 -6.25 -19.18 3.44
N ASN A 239 -6.83 -20.16 4.11
CA ASN A 239 -6.95 -20.15 5.57
C ASN A 239 -5.57 -20.35 6.25
N LEU A 240 -5.50 -20.18 7.59
CA LEU A 240 -4.24 -20.30 8.36
C LEU A 240 -3.52 -21.66 8.23
N TYR A 241 -4.24 -22.73 7.89
CA TYR A 241 -3.65 -24.05 7.65
C TYR A 241 -3.10 -24.17 6.22
N ASN A 242 -3.85 -23.65 5.24
CA ASN A 242 -3.58 -23.79 3.82
C ASN A 242 -2.61 -22.73 3.26
N ASN A 243 -2.51 -21.54 3.86
CA ASN A 243 -1.55 -20.51 3.44
C ASN A 243 -0.10 -20.82 3.89
N GLY A 244 0.06 -21.74 4.86
CA GLY A 244 1.33 -22.18 5.41
C GLY A 244 1.60 -21.72 6.85
N HIS A 245 0.81 -20.79 7.41
CA HIS A 245 1.04 -20.16 8.72
C HIS A 245 1.12 -21.17 9.86
N ASP A 246 0.10 -22.01 10.00
CA ASP A 246 -0.02 -23.02 11.06
C ASP A 246 0.60 -24.37 10.64
N THR A 247 1.28 -24.43 9.48
CA THR A 247 1.72 -25.68 8.84
C THR A 247 3.16 -25.64 8.30
N ASN A 248 3.33 -25.50 6.98
CA ASN A 248 4.59 -25.38 6.24
C ASN A 248 4.32 -25.26 4.72
N ILE A 249 5.35 -24.84 3.99
CA ILE A 249 5.40 -24.76 2.53
C ILE A 249 4.78 -25.94 1.75
N SER A 250 4.97 -27.19 2.19
CA SER A 250 4.45 -28.35 1.43
C SER A 250 2.94 -28.47 1.50
N VAL A 251 2.29 -27.90 2.53
CA VAL A 251 0.83 -27.78 2.58
C VAL A 251 0.37 -26.68 1.62
N SER A 252 1.01 -25.51 1.65
CA SER A 252 0.58 -24.37 0.82
C SER A 252 0.85 -24.55 -0.67
N CYS A 253 2.00 -25.11 -1.07
CA CYS A 253 2.24 -25.49 -2.47
C CYS A 253 1.18 -26.50 -2.99
N ASN A 254 0.86 -27.54 -2.20
CA ASN A 254 -0.10 -28.57 -2.59
C ASN A 254 -1.55 -28.04 -2.65
N TRP A 255 -1.97 -27.21 -1.69
CA TRP A 255 -3.25 -26.51 -1.76
C TRP A 255 -3.32 -25.62 -3.01
N THR A 256 -2.25 -24.86 -3.28
CA THR A 256 -2.20 -23.93 -4.42
C THR A 256 -2.29 -24.68 -5.74
N ARG A 257 -1.59 -25.81 -5.90
CA ARG A 257 -1.77 -26.71 -7.06
C ARG A 257 -3.20 -27.19 -7.20
N SER A 258 -3.77 -27.68 -6.11
CA SER A 258 -5.14 -28.22 -6.06
C SER A 258 -6.20 -27.18 -6.44
N PHE A 259 -5.96 -25.91 -6.15
CA PHE A 259 -6.79 -24.79 -6.56
C PHE A 259 -6.52 -24.33 -8.01
N VAL A 260 -5.25 -24.19 -8.39
CA VAL A 260 -4.82 -23.54 -9.66
C VAL A 260 -4.86 -24.47 -10.86
N GLU A 261 -4.43 -25.73 -10.76
CA GLU A 261 -4.38 -26.64 -11.91
C GLU A 261 -5.77 -26.87 -12.57
N PRO A 262 -6.89 -27.00 -11.82
CA PRO A 262 -8.23 -27.05 -12.41
C PRO A 262 -8.63 -25.75 -13.13
N LEU A 263 -8.18 -24.58 -12.66
CA LEU A 263 -8.47 -23.29 -13.28
C LEU A 263 -7.75 -23.12 -14.62
N LEU A 264 -6.51 -23.62 -14.72
CA LEU A 264 -5.75 -23.66 -15.98
C LEU A 264 -6.43 -24.54 -17.05
N GLN A 265 -7.25 -25.51 -16.65
CA GLN A 265 -8.04 -26.36 -17.58
C GLN A 265 -9.47 -25.83 -17.83
N ASN A 266 -9.94 -24.83 -17.08
CA ASN A 266 -11.29 -24.30 -17.20
C ASN A 266 -11.38 -23.25 -18.32
N THR A 267 -12.16 -23.51 -19.38
CA THR A 267 -12.22 -22.65 -20.57
C THR A 267 -13.00 -21.33 -20.41
N TYR A 268 -13.62 -21.08 -19.25
CA TYR A 268 -14.16 -19.76 -18.89
C TYR A 268 -13.18 -18.94 -18.04
N PHE A 269 -12.41 -19.61 -17.17
CA PHE A 269 -11.32 -18.97 -16.44
C PHE A 269 -10.13 -18.71 -17.37
N ASN A 270 -9.50 -19.77 -17.88
CA ASN A 270 -8.30 -19.70 -18.71
C ASN A 270 -8.64 -19.49 -20.19
N ASP A 271 -9.27 -18.35 -20.47
CA ASP A 271 -9.75 -17.90 -21.78
C ASP A 271 -8.66 -17.43 -22.78
N GLY A 272 -7.38 -17.57 -22.41
CA GLY A 272 -6.26 -16.98 -23.16
C GLY A 272 -6.06 -15.47 -22.91
N LYS A 273 -6.79 -14.89 -21.96
CA LYS A 273 -6.67 -13.49 -21.51
C LYS A 273 -6.60 -13.36 -19.99
N THR A 274 -6.53 -14.46 -19.26
CA THR A 274 -6.42 -14.49 -17.79
C THR A 274 -5.00 -14.83 -17.35
N VAL A 275 -4.49 -14.10 -16.35
CA VAL A 275 -3.25 -14.39 -15.62
C VAL A 275 -3.57 -14.72 -14.15
N ILE A 276 -2.72 -15.54 -13.54
CA ILE A 276 -2.67 -15.83 -12.12
C ILE A 276 -1.31 -15.32 -11.62
N MET A 277 -1.31 -14.61 -10.49
CA MET A 277 -0.11 -14.29 -9.72
C MET A 277 -0.16 -15.09 -8.42
N ILE A 278 0.92 -15.77 -8.08
CA ILE A 278 1.11 -16.47 -6.80
C ILE A 278 2.37 -15.89 -6.16
N THR A 279 2.29 -15.50 -4.89
CA THR A 279 3.47 -15.09 -4.11
C THR A 279 3.30 -15.43 -2.64
N TRP A 280 4.37 -15.26 -1.87
CA TRP A 280 4.41 -15.37 -0.41
C TRP A 280 4.59 -13.96 0.16
N GLN A 281 3.80 -13.61 1.17
CA GLN A 281 3.77 -12.23 1.68
C GLN A 281 5.07 -11.81 2.40
N ALA A 282 5.88 -12.75 2.88
CA ALA A 282 7.20 -12.48 3.47
C ALA A 282 8.10 -13.70 3.56
N ASN A 283 9.40 -13.48 3.71
CA ASN A 283 10.33 -14.44 4.30
C ASN A 283 10.21 -14.39 5.84
N GLY A 284 9.55 -15.38 6.43
CA GLY A 284 9.50 -15.56 7.89
C GLY A 284 10.48 -16.61 8.44
N ASP A 285 11.30 -17.24 7.59
CA ASP A 285 12.17 -18.36 7.99
C ASP A 285 13.40 -17.88 8.80
N ASN A 286 13.80 -16.62 8.65
CA ASN A 286 14.91 -16.01 9.40
C ASN A 286 14.74 -14.48 9.51
N PRO A 287 14.61 -13.89 10.72
CA PRO A 287 14.44 -12.44 10.89
C PRO A 287 15.68 -11.61 10.53
N TYR A 288 16.84 -12.26 10.28
CA TYR A 288 18.06 -11.62 9.78
C TYR A 288 18.31 -11.88 8.28
N ALA A 289 17.36 -12.50 7.59
CA ALA A 289 17.38 -12.57 6.12
C ALA A 289 16.70 -11.33 5.52
N ARG A 290 17.02 -11.03 4.26
CA ARG A 290 16.23 -10.10 3.43
C ARG A 290 14.86 -10.74 3.18
N ASN A 291 13.83 -9.93 2.99
CA ASN A 291 12.43 -10.35 2.83
C ASN A 291 12.14 -10.98 1.45
N HIS A 292 13.03 -11.83 0.96
CA HIS A 292 13.09 -12.36 -0.40
C HIS A 292 12.14 -13.55 -0.58
N VAL A 293 11.22 -13.41 -1.53
CA VAL A 293 10.13 -14.35 -1.81
C VAL A 293 10.12 -14.73 -3.30
N ALA A 294 9.26 -15.68 -3.68
CA ALA A 294 9.11 -16.13 -5.07
C ALA A 294 7.74 -15.70 -5.64
N GLY A 295 7.73 -14.93 -6.73
CA GLY A 295 6.52 -14.68 -7.49
C GLY A 295 6.36 -15.68 -8.65
N ILE A 296 5.13 -16.05 -9.00
CA ILE A 296 4.83 -16.93 -10.14
C ILE A 296 3.70 -16.31 -10.98
N LEU A 297 4.01 -15.94 -12.22
CA LEU A 297 3.01 -15.47 -13.20
C LEU A 297 2.68 -16.58 -14.19
N LEU A 298 1.45 -17.10 -14.16
CA LEU A 298 1.01 -18.20 -15.03
C LEU A 298 -0.41 -17.99 -15.57
N GLY A 299 -0.84 -18.86 -16.49
CA GLY A 299 -2.14 -18.74 -17.16
C GLY A 299 -2.03 -18.26 -18.62
N GLY A 300 -3.15 -18.36 -19.34
CA GLY A 300 -3.18 -18.29 -20.80
C GLY A 300 -2.96 -16.91 -21.42
N ALA A 301 -2.90 -15.85 -20.61
CA ALA A 301 -2.45 -14.54 -21.06
C ALA A 301 -0.93 -14.48 -21.33
N ILE A 302 -0.13 -15.29 -20.64
CA ILE A 302 1.34 -15.31 -20.76
C ILE A 302 1.74 -15.76 -22.18
N ASP A 303 2.67 -15.02 -22.80
CA ASP A 303 3.20 -15.40 -24.12
C ASP A 303 3.97 -16.74 -24.02
N LYS A 304 3.78 -17.64 -25.00
CA LYS A 304 4.22 -19.04 -24.89
C LYS A 304 5.73 -19.23 -24.80
N ASP A 305 6.50 -18.26 -25.29
CA ASP A 305 7.96 -18.20 -25.19
C ASP A 305 8.48 -17.85 -23.78
N LEU A 306 7.59 -17.45 -22.87
CA LEU A 306 7.91 -17.10 -21.47
C LEU A 306 7.52 -18.20 -20.47
N VAL A 307 6.88 -19.28 -20.92
CA VAL A 307 6.51 -20.40 -20.04
C VAL A 307 7.77 -21.19 -19.68
N GLY A 308 8.06 -21.28 -18.38
CA GLY A 308 9.29 -21.85 -17.83
C GLY A 308 10.48 -20.89 -17.80
N THR A 309 10.28 -19.59 -18.03
CA THR A 309 11.36 -18.58 -17.94
C THR A 309 11.44 -17.90 -16.57
N LYS A 310 12.42 -17.00 -16.43
CA LYS A 310 12.66 -16.21 -15.22
C LYS A 310 12.58 -14.71 -15.54
N ASP A 311 12.25 -13.93 -14.52
CA ASP A 311 12.29 -12.47 -14.52
C ASP A 311 13.09 -12.02 -13.29
N ASP A 312 14.30 -11.50 -13.54
CA ASP A 312 15.28 -11.17 -12.51
C ASP A 312 15.28 -9.67 -12.13
N ALA A 313 14.35 -8.89 -12.67
CA ALA A 313 14.17 -7.49 -12.30
C ALA A 313 13.63 -7.35 -10.86
N TYR A 314 13.99 -6.25 -10.19
CA TYR A 314 13.55 -6.00 -8.81
C TYR A 314 12.06 -5.68 -8.73
N TYR A 315 11.36 -6.41 -7.86
CA TYR A 315 9.96 -6.21 -7.51
C TYR A 315 9.76 -6.23 -5.98
N ASN A 316 8.72 -5.57 -5.50
CA ASN A 316 8.13 -5.83 -4.18
C ASN A 316 6.60 -5.76 -4.29
N HIS A 317 5.83 -5.91 -3.22
CA HIS A 317 4.35 -5.96 -3.34
C HIS A 317 3.70 -4.69 -3.95
N TYR A 318 4.40 -3.55 -4.03
CA TYR A 318 3.93 -2.39 -4.81
C TYR A 318 3.95 -2.64 -6.34
N SER A 319 4.79 -3.56 -6.82
CA SER A 319 4.89 -3.96 -8.22
C SER A 319 3.66 -4.67 -8.77
N GLU A 320 2.87 -5.32 -7.90
CA GLU A 320 1.62 -5.96 -8.27
C GLU A 320 0.56 -4.90 -8.60
N LEU A 321 0.42 -3.92 -7.70
CA LEU A 321 -0.44 -2.76 -7.83
C LEU A 321 -0.06 -1.95 -9.09
N SER A 322 1.22 -1.64 -9.29
CA SER A 322 1.68 -0.91 -10.48
C SER A 322 1.47 -1.70 -11.78
N SER A 323 1.61 -3.04 -11.75
CA SER A 323 1.32 -3.92 -12.90
C SER A 323 -0.17 -3.93 -13.26
N VAL A 324 -1.05 -4.00 -12.26
CA VAL A 324 -2.51 -3.87 -12.46
C VAL A 324 -2.86 -2.49 -13.03
N GLN A 325 -2.25 -1.42 -12.52
CA GLN A 325 -2.42 -0.06 -13.03
C GLN A 325 -1.97 0.08 -14.49
N ALA A 326 -0.79 -0.45 -14.82
CA ALA A 326 -0.24 -0.36 -16.17
C ALA A 326 -1.04 -1.18 -17.19
N ASN A 327 -1.52 -2.37 -16.80
CA ASN A 327 -2.32 -3.25 -17.66
C ASN A 327 -3.59 -2.56 -18.18
N TRP A 328 -4.37 -1.92 -17.31
CA TRP A 328 -5.63 -1.28 -17.68
C TRP A 328 -5.53 0.24 -17.93
N GLY A 329 -4.36 0.85 -17.74
CA GLY A 329 -4.22 2.30 -17.84
C GLY A 329 -5.00 3.03 -16.74
N LEU A 330 -4.92 2.51 -15.52
CA LEU A 330 -5.51 3.14 -14.35
C LEU A 330 -4.77 4.45 -14.00
N HIS A 331 -5.34 5.22 -13.09
CA HIS A 331 -4.58 6.22 -12.35
C HIS A 331 -3.69 5.55 -11.28
N THR A 332 -2.83 6.33 -10.64
CA THR A 332 -2.02 5.91 -9.48
C THR A 332 -2.63 6.41 -8.16
N LEU A 333 -2.17 5.87 -7.03
CA LEU A 333 -2.48 6.35 -5.69
C LEU A 333 -1.58 7.51 -5.25
N GLY A 334 -0.49 7.78 -5.99
CA GLY A 334 0.48 8.84 -5.68
C GLY A 334 1.46 8.46 -4.56
N ARG A 335 1.79 7.17 -4.44
CA ARG A 335 2.60 6.60 -3.35
C ARG A 335 3.72 5.73 -3.95
N TRP A 336 4.16 4.69 -3.25
CA TRP A 336 5.21 3.76 -3.71
C TRP A 336 4.83 2.99 -4.98
N ASP A 337 3.52 2.90 -5.27
CA ASP A 337 2.96 2.35 -6.51
C ASP A 337 3.44 3.06 -7.79
N VAL A 338 3.78 4.35 -7.70
CA VAL A 338 4.38 5.11 -8.80
C VAL A 338 5.83 4.69 -9.06
N GLY A 339 6.59 4.49 -7.98
CA GLY A 339 8.02 4.16 -8.01
C GLY A 339 8.31 2.70 -8.35
N ALA A 340 7.36 1.79 -8.12
CA ALA A 340 7.52 0.36 -8.33
C ALA A 340 7.67 -0.05 -9.81
N ASN A 341 8.51 -1.05 -10.08
CA ASN A 341 8.55 -1.70 -11.39
C ASN A 341 7.25 -2.46 -11.65
N VAL A 342 6.79 -2.49 -12.90
CA VAL A 342 5.75 -3.45 -13.35
C VAL A 342 6.44 -4.74 -13.79
N TRP A 343 5.79 -5.90 -13.77
CA TRP A 343 6.40 -7.14 -14.28
C TRP A 343 6.87 -6.98 -15.74
N SER A 344 8.07 -7.47 -16.10
CA SER A 344 8.72 -7.15 -17.39
C SER A 344 7.89 -7.53 -18.63
N TRP A 345 7.08 -8.59 -18.50
CA TRP A 345 6.11 -9.00 -19.51
C TRP A 345 4.99 -7.95 -19.68
N VAL A 346 4.43 -7.44 -18.58
CA VAL A 346 3.45 -6.35 -18.61
C VAL A 346 4.09 -5.10 -19.20
N GLY A 347 5.30 -4.72 -18.76
CA GLY A 347 6.03 -3.56 -19.29
C GLY A 347 6.18 -3.60 -20.82
N ARG A 348 6.54 -4.77 -21.38
CA ARG A 348 6.60 -5.01 -22.84
C ARG A 348 5.26 -4.84 -23.58
N LYS A 349 4.11 -5.00 -22.90
CA LYS A 349 2.78 -4.72 -23.47
C LYS A 349 2.30 -3.28 -23.20
N THR A 350 2.75 -2.65 -22.11
CA THR A 350 2.21 -1.36 -21.65
C THR A 350 2.99 -0.14 -22.10
N GLY A 351 4.29 -0.32 -22.39
CA GLY A 351 5.27 0.73 -22.62
C GLY A 351 6.05 1.14 -21.37
N ASP A 352 5.83 0.50 -20.23
CA ASP A 352 6.54 0.80 -18.99
C ASP A 352 7.96 0.20 -19.02
N ALA A 353 8.96 1.08 -18.93
CA ALA A 353 10.36 0.68 -18.83
C ALA A 353 10.70 0.15 -17.44
N ILE A 354 11.37 -1.00 -17.41
CA ILE A 354 11.86 -1.65 -16.19
C ILE A 354 13.13 -0.95 -15.74
N ARG A 355 13.19 -0.58 -14.45
CA ARG A 355 14.30 0.14 -13.84
C ARG A 355 15.19 -0.84 -13.08
N SER A 356 16.47 -0.82 -13.40
CA SER A 356 17.51 -1.40 -12.55
C SER A 356 17.57 -0.65 -11.21
N TRP A 357 18.09 -1.31 -10.17
CA TRP A 357 18.44 -0.63 -8.94
C TRP A 357 19.51 0.45 -9.19
N ASN A 358 19.42 1.57 -8.48
CA ASN A 358 20.34 2.70 -8.59
C ASN A 358 20.71 3.19 -7.18
N ASN A 359 21.99 3.01 -6.80
CA ASN A 359 22.49 3.34 -5.47
C ASN A 359 22.52 4.86 -5.19
N ASP A 360 22.68 5.70 -6.21
CA ASP A 360 22.79 7.15 -6.03
C ASP A 360 21.43 7.79 -5.74
N ILE A 361 20.36 7.22 -6.33
CA ILE A 361 18.99 7.51 -5.91
C ILE A 361 18.74 6.87 -4.54
N ALA A 362 19.05 5.57 -4.39
CA ALA A 362 18.72 4.75 -3.22
C ALA A 362 19.54 5.01 -1.94
N GLY A 363 20.57 5.86 -1.99
CA GLY A 363 21.47 6.16 -0.87
C GLY A 363 22.42 5.02 -0.44
N ASP A 364 22.15 3.77 -0.81
CA ASP A 364 22.96 2.58 -0.50
C ASP A 364 22.75 1.46 -1.55
N THR A 365 23.53 0.38 -1.46
CA THR A 365 23.44 -0.77 -2.39
C THR A 365 22.20 -1.61 -2.13
N PHE A 366 21.74 -2.33 -3.15
CA PHE A 366 20.57 -3.20 -3.08
C PHE A 366 20.61 -4.20 -1.90
N GLU A 367 21.79 -4.72 -1.60
CA GLU A 367 22.04 -5.72 -0.56
C GLU A 367 21.88 -5.16 0.86
N SER A 368 21.92 -3.83 1.05
CA SER A 368 21.68 -3.17 2.34
C SER A 368 20.20 -3.16 2.76
N TYR A 369 19.29 -3.42 1.82
CA TYR A 369 17.84 -3.43 2.04
C TYR A 369 17.36 -4.82 2.43
N TYR A 370 16.70 -4.92 3.58
CA TYR A 370 16.17 -6.18 4.09
C TYR A 370 14.65 -6.25 4.07
N TRP A 371 13.93 -5.12 4.05
CA TRP A 371 12.46 -5.06 4.07
C TRP A 371 11.83 -5.84 5.25
N ASN A 372 12.54 -5.95 6.37
CA ASN A 372 12.11 -6.71 7.54
C ASN A 372 11.78 -5.83 8.76
N GLN A 373 12.00 -4.52 8.67
CA GLN A 373 11.47 -3.52 9.60
C GLN A 373 10.26 -2.80 8.99
N SER A 374 9.55 -2.05 9.84
CA SER A 374 8.58 -1.04 9.43
C SER A 374 9.10 0.33 9.85
N TYR A 375 8.97 1.33 8.99
CA TYR A 375 9.15 2.72 9.40
C TYR A 375 8.10 3.14 10.44
N GLY A 376 8.33 4.25 11.16
CA GLY A 376 7.38 4.77 12.15
C GLY A 376 6.27 5.62 11.52
N GLY A 377 5.02 5.20 11.63
CA GLY A 377 3.86 5.91 11.06
C GLY A 377 2.66 6.01 12.00
N VAL A 378 1.46 6.19 11.43
CA VAL A 378 0.23 6.52 12.18
C VAL A 378 -0.16 5.47 13.22
N PHE A 379 0.12 4.20 12.94
CA PHE A 379 -0.16 3.04 13.81
C PHE A 379 0.93 2.75 14.85
N SER A 380 1.99 3.55 14.89
CA SER A 380 3.03 3.49 15.94
C SER A 380 2.41 3.78 17.31
N SER A 381 2.84 3.04 18.34
CA SER A 381 2.48 3.29 19.74
C SER A 381 3.40 4.31 20.44
N ALA A 382 4.41 4.84 19.74
CA ALA A 382 5.36 5.78 20.32
C ALA A 382 4.81 7.22 20.35
N ASN A 383 4.80 7.84 21.53
CA ASN A 383 4.35 9.23 21.76
C ASN A 383 5.12 10.31 20.96
N THR A 384 6.18 9.94 20.25
CA THR A 384 6.99 10.81 19.38
C THR A 384 6.65 10.67 17.89
N SER A 385 5.81 9.71 17.50
CA SER A 385 5.36 9.51 16.12
C SER A 385 4.28 10.51 15.73
N LEU A 386 4.29 10.94 14.47
CA LEU A 386 3.17 11.67 13.89
C LEU A 386 2.03 10.67 13.62
N HIS A 387 0.93 10.79 14.36
CA HIS A 387 -0.32 10.05 14.10
C HIS A 387 -1.09 10.66 12.92
N VAL A 388 -0.41 10.77 11.77
CA VAL A 388 -0.91 11.36 10.53
C VAL A 388 -0.44 10.47 9.38
N TYR A 389 -1.34 10.18 8.45
CA TYR A 389 -1.02 9.41 7.25
C TYR A 389 -0.07 10.21 6.35
N PRO A 390 1.00 9.58 5.81
CA PRO A 390 1.71 10.07 4.63
C PRO A 390 0.75 10.58 3.56
N ALA A 391 0.84 11.86 3.20
CA ALA A 391 0.07 12.42 2.10
C ALA A 391 0.57 11.84 0.76
N PRO A 392 -0.32 11.49 -0.19
CA PRO A 392 0.11 11.08 -1.52
C PRO A 392 0.70 12.28 -2.27
N ASN A 393 1.77 12.05 -3.04
CA ASN A 393 2.37 13.08 -3.87
C ASN A 393 1.52 13.27 -5.15
N LEU A 394 0.69 14.31 -5.14
CA LEU A 394 -0.32 14.60 -6.14
C LEU A 394 0.23 15.01 -7.53
N GLU A 395 1.52 15.35 -7.61
CA GLU A 395 2.19 15.78 -8.84
C GLU A 395 2.79 14.60 -9.64
N LEU A 396 2.77 13.38 -9.09
CA LEU A 396 3.38 12.22 -9.70
C LEU A 396 2.67 11.74 -10.98
N VAL A 397 3.48 11.50 -12.01
CA VAL A 397 3.06 10.93 -13.30
C VAL A 397 4.05 9.84 -13.73
N GLN A 398 3.57 8.60 -13.94
CA GLN A 398 4.39 7.46 -14.37
C GLN A 398 3.82 6.85 -15.66
N ASN A 399 4.62 6.81 -16.73
CA ASN A 399 4.20 6.39 -18.08
C ASN A 399 2.84 6.99 -18.50
N GLY A 400 2.66 8.29 -18.27
CA GLY A 400 1.42 9.04 -18.56
C GLY A 400 0.25 8.80 -17.60
N ARG A 401 0.36 7.88 -16.62
CA ARG A 401 -0.65 7.69 -15.55
C ARG A 401 -0.42 8.73 -14.47
N THR A 402 -1.42 9.59 -14.22
CA THR A 402 -1.43 10.54 -13.09
C THR A 402 -2.01 9.90 -11.83
N VAL A 403 -1.82 10.53 -10.69
CA VAL A 403 -2.68 10.30 -9.50
C VAL A 403 -4.16 10.46 -9.86
N LEU A 404 -5.03 9.67 -9.23
CA LEU A 404 -6.49 9.73 -9.46
C LEU A 404 -7.02 11.13 -9.08
N PRO A 405 -7.78 11.85 -9.93
CA PRO A 405 -8.27 13.19 -9.60
C PRO A 405 -9.08 13.26 -8.30
N ALA A 406 -9.83 12.21 -7.96
CA ALA A 406 -10.55 12.13 -6.68
C ALA A 406 -9.62 12.07 -5.45
N ILE A 407 -8.43 11.47 -5.57
CA ILE A 407 -7.40 11.50 -4.52
C ILE A 407 -6.80 12.91 -4.46
N ALA A 408 -6.48 13.50 -5.61
CA ALA A 408 -5.93 14.85 -5.69
C ALA A 408 -6.85 15.91 -5.10
N ASP A 409 -8.17 15.82 -5.30
CA ASP A 409 -9.14 16.71 -4.67
C ASP A 409 -9.38 16.39 -3.18
N ALA A 410 -9.32 15.12 -2.76
CA ALA A 410 -9.51 14.73 -1.35
C ALA A 410 -8.35 15.13 -0.43
N TRP A 411 -7.12 15.16 -0.94
CA TRP A 411 -5.91 15.52 -0.19
C TRP A 411 -5.46 16.98 -0.41
N LYS A 412 -6.26 17.76 -1.14
CA LYS A 412 -5.97 19.14 -1.55
C LYS A 412 -5.94 20.13 -0.38
N GLY A 413 -4.74 20.35 0.17
CA GLY A 413 -4.51 21.29 1.27
C GLY A 413 -4.02 20.63 2.56
N GLU A 414 -4.05 19.30 2.67
CA GLU A 414 -3.31 18.57 3.71
C GLU A 414 -1.78 18.66 3.51
N CYS A 415 -1.37 19.18 2.35
CA CYS A 415 -0.09 19.78 1.98
C CYS A 415 0.42 20.92 2.92
N GLY A 416 0.10 20.90 4.21
CA GLY A 416 0.46 21.94 5.18
C GLY A 416 0.17 21.61 6.65
N SER A 417 -0.30 20.39 6.97
CA SER A 417 -0.69 19.99 8.33
C SER A 417 0.43 19.33 9.15
N PHE A 418 1.68 19.32 8.66
CA PHE A 418 2.85 19.12 9.53
C PHE A 418 2.95 20.28 10.53
N PRO A 419 2.99 20.04 11.86
CA PRO A 419 3.20 21.10 12.82
C PRO A 419 4.64 21.61 12.72
N SER A 420 4.82 22.70 11.97
CA SER A 420 6.01 23.54 12.12
C SER A 420 6.14 23.90 13.60
N ARG A 421 7.29 23.56 14.17
CA ARG A 421 7.60 23.88 15.57
C ARG A 421 7.95 25.37 15.63
N ASN A 422 6.91 26.21 15.63
CA ASN A 422 7.03 27.67 15.60
C ASN A 422 8.03 28.14 16.64
N ALA A 423 9.04 28.89 16.21
CA ALA A 423 10.10 29.41 17.09
C ALA A 423 9.68 30.71 17.82
N ASP A 424 8.39 31.02 17.83
CA ASP A 424 7.84 32.35 18.07
C ASP A 424 6.65 32.38 19.07
N ASP A 425 6.70 31.61 20.16
CA ASP A 425 5.88 31.79 21.36
C ASP A 425 6.66 32.50 22.49
N GLY A 426 7.06 33.75 22.24
CA GLY A 426 8.03 34.49 23.06
C GLY A 426 7.49 35.29 24.26
N GLY A 427 8.39 35.51 25.25
CA GLY A 427 8.19 36.32 26.46
C GLY A 427 7.75 35.51 27.68
N HIS A 428 8.28 35.67 28.91
CA HIS A 428 9.09 36.73 29.55
C HIS A 428 9.83 36.09 30.75
N ASP A 429 10.89 36.60 31.39
CA ASP A 429 11.85 37.71 31.23
C ASP A 429 13.15 37.28 31.98
N TRP A 430 14.23 38.07 31.88
CA TRP A 430 15.30 38.35 32.87
C TRP A 430 16.69 38.53 32.21
N GLN A 431 16.87 39.72 31.66
CA GLN A 431 18.09 40.56 31.75
C GLN A 431 19.48 39.88 31.74
N TRP A 432 20.33 40.28 30.80
CA TRP A 432 21.54 41.05 31.15
C TRP A 432 22.07 41.89 29.98
N ARG A 433 22.32 43.19 30.22
CA ARG A 433 23.17 44.05 29.37
C ARG A 433 24.01 44.94 30.27
N GLY A 434 25.29 44.61 30.47
CA GLY A 434 26.19 45.41 31.29
C GLY A 434 27.68 45.08 31.11
N ARG A 435 28.45 46.12 30.82
CA ARG A 435 29.93 46.16 30.70
C ARG A 435 30.60 45.64 32.00
N HIS A 436 31.79 45.01 31.99
CA HIS A 436 33.06 45.76 31.95
C HIS A 436 34.36 44.89 31.84
N ARG A 437 35.29 45.36 30.99
CA ARG A 437 36.78 45.40 31.09
C ARG A 437 37.62 44.27 31.76
N ASN A 438 38.58 43.77 30.97
CA ASN A 438 40.01 43.49 31.27
C ASN A 438 40.48 42.92 32.63
N SER A 439 41.19 41.78 32.56
CA SER A 439 42.56 41.67 33.13
C SER A 439 43.39 40.56 32.44
N ARG A 440 44.72 40.77 32.34
CA ARG A 440 45.72 39.91 31.66
C ARG A 440 46.22 38.74 32.54
N ARG A 441 46.77 37.68 31.93
CA ARG A 441 48.13 37.05 32.11
C ARG A 441 48.16 35.76 31.23
N PHE A 442 49.15 35.54 30.34
CA PHE A 442 50.52 35.01 30.57
C PHE A 442 50.50 33.53 31.05
N ASP A 443 51.23 32.54 30.49
CA ASP A 443 52.47 32.55 29.65
C ASP A 443 52.56 31.39 28.61
N GLU A 444 53.49 31.49 27.64
CA GLU A 444 54.37 30.45 26.99
C GLU A 444 53.77 29.18 26.31
N ALA A 445 54.34 28.55 25.24
CA ALA A 445 55.48 28.82 24.33
C ALA A 445 55.28 27.99 23.01
N GLU A 446 55.44 28.52 21.78
CA GLU A 446 56.63 28.52 20.87
C GLU A 446 56.58 27.54 19.67
N MET A 447 57.39 27.85 18.64
CA MET A 447 57.71 27.10 17.39
C MET A 447 56.62 27.01 16.30
N ALA A 448 56.87 27.33 15.02
CA ALA A 448 58.02 28.05 14.41
C ALA A 448 57.67 28.66 13.02
N CYS A 449 58.44 29.67 12.61
CA CYS A 449 58.93 30.08 11.26
C CYS A 449 58.44 29.35 9.99
N ASP A 450 58.35 29.92 8.78
CA ASP A 450 58.49 31.28 8.17
C ASP A 450 58.01 31.14 6.69
N GLY A 451 57.89 32.12 5.78
CA GLY A 451 58.09 33.59 5.79
C GLY A 451 58.40 34.13 4.37
N GLU A 452 57.79 35.25 3.95
CA GLU A 452 57.98 35.96 2.63
C GLU A 452 57.52 35.17 1.36
N GLY A 453 57.24 35.76 0.19
CA GLY A 453 57.04 37.19 -0.19
C GLY A 453 57.12 37.44 -1.72
N GLY A 454 56.15 38.18 -2.29
CA GLY A 454 56.10 38.68 -3.69
C GLY A 454 56.01 37.62 -4.82
N ASP A 455 56.01 37.96 -6.11
CA ASP A 455 55.49 39.14 -6.87
C ASP A 455 55.54 38.80 -8.40
N ASP A 456 55.11 39.74 -9.27
CA ASP A 456 55.34 39.84 -10.73
C ASP A 456 54.72 38.83 -11.76
N ASP A 457 53.65 39.30 -12.42
CA ASP A 457 53.44 39.45 -13.88
C ASP A 457 53.94 38.42 -14.94
N ASN A 458 53.03 38.00 -15.84
CA ASN A 458 53.29 38.03 -17.31
C ASN A 458 52.06 37.97 -18.25
N ASP A 459 52.09 38.89 -19.21
CA ASP A 459 51.27 39.18 -20.42
C ASP A 459 50.66 38.05 -21.30
N GLY A 460 49.59 38.42 -22.04
CA GLY A 460 49.08 37.76 -23.26
C GLY A 460 47.54 37.66 -23.32
N ALA A 461 46.79 38.55 -24.00
CA ALA A 461 46.55 38.61 -25.46
C ALA A 461 45.94 37.31 -26.04
N ASP A 462 44.77 37.28 -26.70
CA ASP A 462 43.94 38.34 -27.30
C ASP A 462 42.42 37.97 -27.42
N ALA A 463 41.59 39.01 -27.60
CA ALA A 463 40.38 39.08 -28.45
C ALA A 463 38.99 38.45 -28.11
N TRP A 464 38.03 39.38 -27.89
CA TRP A 464 36.66 39.49 -28.47
C TRP A 464 35.39 39.03 -27.71
N ASP A 465 34.56 40.04 -27.42
CA ASP A 465 33.09 40.15 -27.39
C ASP A 465 32.18 39.17 -26.61
N GLY A 466 31.50 39.71 -25.59
CA GLY A 466 30.40 39.06 -24.87
C GLY A 466 29.98 39.85 -23.61
N ALA A 467 29.36 41.02 -23.77
CA ALA A 467 29.16 41.98 -22.68
C ALA A 467 28.16 41.53 -21.59
N ASP A 468 28.47 41.87 -20.34
CA ASP A 468 27.63 41.67 -19.14
C ASP A 468 27.79 42.86 -18.16
N HIS A 469 26.89 42.95 -17.17
CA HIS A 469 26.87 43.77 -15.94
C HIS A 469 26.50 45.27 -16.04
N SER A 470 25.20 45.53 -15.87
CA SER A 470 24.66 46.41 -14.81
C SER A 470 23.15 46.12 -14.64
N GLY A 471 22.48 46.34 -13.50
CA GLY A 471 22.91 46.83 -12.19
C GLY A 471 21.69 47.34 -11.39
N ASP A 472 21.51 46.81 -10.17
CA ASP A 472 20.63 47.28 -9.07
C ASP A 472 19.09 47.44 -9.23
N HIS A 473 18.41 46.61 -8.42
CA HIS A 473 17.30 46.94 -7.49
C HIS A 473 15.84 47.29 -7.92
N VAL A 474 14.95 46.37 -7.49
CA VAL A 474 13.65 46.59 -6.80
C VAL A 474 12.47 47.20 -7.59
N GLY A 475 11.44 46.36 -7.81
CA GLY A 475 10.11 46.77 -8.27
C GLY A 475 9.16 45.57 -8.38
N GLY A 476 8.59 45.13 -7.26
CA GLY A 476 7.97 43.80 -7.16
C GLY A 476 6.70 43.56 -8.00
N SER A 477 6.53 42.31 -8.43
CA SER A 477 5.31 41.75 -9.01
C SER A 477 4.88 40.50 -8.23
N ASN A 478 3.57 40.29 -8.09
CA ASN A 478 3.04 39.08 -7.45
C ASN A 478 3.07 37.90 -8.45
N ALA A 479 3.70 36.80 -8.07
CA ALA A 479 3.47 35.45 -8.59
C ALA A 479 3.31 34.56 -7.36
N GLU A 480 2.10 34.14 -7.00
CA GLU A 480 1.40 32.93 -7.48
C GLU A 480 1.93 31.64 -6.81
N ALA A 481 1.00 30.78 -6.39
CA ALA A 481 1.22 29.80 -5.33
C ALA A 481 1.75 28.46 -5.85
N ASN A 482 3.02 28.42 -6.25
CA ASN A 482 3.74 27.19 -6.57
C ASN A 482 4.22 26.48 -5.28
N GLY A 483 3.26 25.92 -4.53
CA GLY A 483 3.54 25.21 -3.28
C GLY A 483 3.92 23.74 -3.49
N SER A 484 5.20 23.46 -3.76
CA SER A 484 5.71 22.07 -3.67
C SER A 484 5.83 21.66 -2.20
N CYS A 485 4.74 21.15 -1.63
CA CYS A 485 4.55 21.02 -0.18
C CYS A 485 5.09 19.71 0.42
N LEU A 486 6.37 19.41 0.19
CA LEU A 486 7.02 18.21 0.68
C LEU A 486 8.38 18.55 1.32
N PRO A 487 8.68 18.05 2.54
CA PRO A 487 10.05 17.96 3.04
C PRO A 487 10.90 17.06 2.10
N ASP A 488 12.21 17.25 2.10
CA ASP A 488 13.09 16.70 1.05
C ASP A 488 13.08 15.16 0.93
N TYR A 489 12.69 14.43 1.97
CA TYR A 489 12.64 12.95 1.96
C TYR A 489 11.67 12.34 0.94
N TYR A 490 10.70 13.12 0.40
CA TYR A 490 9.82 12.66 -0.68
C TYR A 490 10.34 12.99 -2.09
N ARG A 491 11.41 13.78 -2.25
CA ARG A 491 11.90 14.17 -3.59
C ARG A 491 12.59 13.02 -4.32
N ASN A 492 13.21 12.10 -3.58
CA ASN A 492 13.75 10.84 -4.08
C ASN A 492 13.01 9.70 -3.37
N ILE A 493 11.96 9.13 -3.99
CA ILE A 493 11.13 8.08 -3.37
C ILE A 493 11.93 6.78 -3.31
N ILE A 494 12.45 6.53 -2.12
CA ILE A 494 13.42 5.50 -1.77
C ILE A 494 13.15 5.10 -0.32
N GLU A 495 13.08 3.80 -0.07
CA GLU A 495 13.00 3.28 1.29
C GLU A 495 14.32 3.59 2.02
N ILE A 496 14.33 3.63 3.36
CA ILE A 496 15.57 3.93 4.09
C ILE A 496 16.34 2.61 4.32
N PRO A 497 17.68 2.55 4.14
CA PRO A 497 18.43 1.34 4.46
C PRO A 497 18.23 0.96 5.92
N ASP A 498 17.95 -0.31 6.21
CA ASP A 498 17.57 -0.77 7.57
C ASP A 498 18.63 -0.41 8.64
N ALA A 499 19.89 -0.21 8.23
CA ALA A 499 20.99 0.26 9.09
C ALA A 499 20.81 1.70 9.66
N ALA A 500 19.93 2.52 9.08
CA ALA A 500 19.56 3.83 9.59
C ALA A 500 18.28 3.82 10.44
N HIS A 501 17.63 2.67 10.60
CA HIS A 501 16.61 2.45 11.63
C HIS A 501 17.27 2.00 12.95
N PRO A 502 16.87 2.55 14.12
CA PRO A 502 17.37 2.07 15.39
C PRO A 502 16.89 0.61 15.60
N PRO A 503 17.78 -0.33 15.95
CA PRO A 503 17.45 -1.75 15.95
C PRO A 503 16.38 -2.11 17.00
N GLN A 504 15.56 -3.10 16.63
CA GLN A 504 14.50 -3.82 17.38
C GLN A 504 14.19 -3.42 18.84
N ALA A 505 12.89 -3.35 19.11
CA ALA A 505 12.28 -3.05 20.39
C ALA A 505 12.92 -3.78 21.60
N PHE A 506 13.62 -3.00 22.42
CA PHE A 506 13.80 -3.27 23.85
C PHE A 506 13.20 -2.11 24.66
N GLU A 507 12.49 -2.44 25.74
CA GLU A 507 12.19 -1.47 26.79
C GLU A 507 13.48 -1.11 27.53
N VAL A 508 14.17 -0.05 27.09
CA VAL A 508 15.34 0.51 27.77
C VAL A 508 14.99 1.90 28.32
N PRO A 509 14.88 2.08 29.64
CA PRO A 509 14.77 3.41 30.23
C PRO A 509 16.14 4.12 30.27
N LEU A 510 16.10 5.46 30.45
CA LEU A 510 17.24 6.39 30.60
C LEU A 510 17.92 6.81 29.27
N PRO A 511 18.62 7.97 29.22
CA PRO A 511 18.22 9.29 29.73
C PRO A 511 18.35 10.41 28.66
N LEU A 512 17.95 11.64 29.01
CA LEU A 512 17.83 12.77 28.07
C LEU A 512 19.17 13.37 27.58
N THR A 513 19.56 13.08 26.34
CA THR A 513 20.28 14.02 25.44
C THR A 513 20.11 13.61 23.98
N PRO A 514 19.65 14.49 23.06
CA PRO A 514 19.55 14.18 21.63
C PRO A 514 20.91 14.36 20.90
N PRO A 515 21.17 13.62 19.81
CA PRO A 515 22.29 13.89 18.90
C PRO A 515 22.00 15.08 17.95
N GLU A 516 23.06 15.65 17.37
CA GLU A 516 22.99 16.79 16.44
C GLU A 516 22.44 16.40 15.04
N PRO A 517 21.74 17.31 14.33
CA PRO A 517 21.23 17.05 12.98
C PRO A 517 22.31 17.11 11.89
N ILE A 518 22.21 16.24 10.89
CA ILE A 518 23.05 16.27 9.67
C ILE A 518 22.50 17.34 8.71
N GLN A 519 23.38 18.12 8.07
CA GLN A 519 23.02 19.13 7.06
C GLN A 519 23.85 18.98 5.77
N THR A 520 23.20 18.55 4.68
CA THR A 520 23.72 18.65 3.30
C THR A 520 22.57 18.89 2.31
N PRO A 521 22.62 19.92 1.44
CA PRO A 521 21.55 20.21 0.48
C PRO A 521 21.72 19.46 -0.86
N ILE A 522 20.61 19.12 -1.51
CA ILE A 522 20.57 18.42 -2.80
C ILE A 522 20.15 19.38 -3.93
N THR A 523 20.73 19.20 -5.13
CA THR A 523 20.47 20.01 -6.34
C THR A 523 19.84 19.15 -7.43
N VAL A 524 19.03 19.74 -8.31
CA VAL A 524 18.26 19.05 -9.37
C VAL A 524 18.84 19.32 -10.75
N TYR A 525 19.07 18.28 -11.55
CA TYR A 525 19.42 18.34 -12.98
C TYR A 525 18.76 17.18 -13.78
N PRO A 526 18.69 17.24 -15.13
CA PRO A 526 17.62 16.59 -15.90
C PRO A 526 17.94 15.14 -16.33
N VAL A 527 16.96 14.54 -17.03
CA VAL A 527 17.11 13.25 -17.73
C VAL A 527 18.14 13.38 -18.86
N ASP A 528 19.26 12.66 -18.74
CA ASP A 528 20.26 12.56 -19.81
C ASP A 528 19.69 11.84 -21.05
N GLN A 529 20.15 12.28 -22.23
CA GLN A 529 19.89 11.63 -23.51
C GLN A 529 21.17 10.97 -24.03
N GLU A 530 21.25 9.63 -23.95
CA GLU A 530 21.46 8.71 -25.09
C GLU A 530 21.40 7.23 -24.66
#